data_AF-A0A0X8JRT2-F1
#
_entry.id   AF-A0A0X8JRT2-F1
#
_cell.length_a   1.000
_cell.length_b   1.000
_cell.length_c   1.000
_cell.angle_alpha   90.00
_cell.angle_beta   90.00
_cell.angle_gamma   90.00
#
_symmetry.space_group_name_H-M   'P 1'
#
loop_
_entity.id
_entity.type
_entity.pdbx_description
1 polymer ?
#
loop_
_entity_poly.entity_id
_entity_poly.type
_entity_poly.pdbx_seq_one_letter_code
_entity_poly.pdbx_strand_id
1 'polypeptide(L)'
;MLIPAGFVTRLARRLTNLAGEYADRLGERRAHVLLKRDHTLRVHALAAHIARAETPDMALLCRATALMHDIGRFEQFERFGTFRDDESVDHGDLGAEILERENFLAECGPAARNVVISAVCLHNKRELPARLEEPLGTVVRVVRDADKLDIVPLVLAGMEPGRAGDKVVALGLADTPGAWNPHVLETVRRGGNPSYADLTCANDFRLLLASWGPGLEFTASRSVFRRRDYLGRIFAQLPDMPEFSALRAVLVSRL
;
A
#
# COMPACT_ATOMS: atom_id res chain seq x y z
N MET A 1 -15.21 6.31 21.52
CA MET A 1 -14.82 5.86 20.18
C MET A 1 -15.89 4.92 19.64
N LEU A 2 -16.92 5.45 18.96
CA LEU A 2 -18.11 4.68 18.56
C LEU A 2 -18.01 4.26 17.10
N ILE A 3 -17.99 2.94 16.85
CA ILE A 3 -18.20 2.33 15.53
C ILE A 3 -19.34 1.32 15.69
N PRO A 4 -20.49 1.48 15.01
CA PRO A 4 -21.63 0.59 15.17
C PRO A 4 -21.34 -0.85 14.76
N ALA A 5 -22.07 -1.80 15.37
CA ALA A 5 -22.02 -3.19 14.96
C ALA A 5 -22.39 -3.35 13.46
N GLY A 6 -21.63 -4.18 12.75
CA GLY A 6 -21.81 -4.41 11.32
C GLY A 6 -21.42 -3.24 10.40
N PHE A 7 -20.97 -2.09 10.95
CA PHE A 7 -20.57 -0.93 10.15
C PHE A 7 -19.52 -1.28 9.11
N VAL A 8 -18.44 -1.96 9.52
CA VAL A 8 -17.34 -2.36 8.63
C VAL A 8 -17.83 -3.24 7.47
N THR A 9 -18.83 -4.10 7.69
CA THR A 9 -19.42 -4.94 6.64
C THR A 9 -20.24 -4.12 5.66
N ARG A 10 -21.05 -3.16 6.15
CA ARG A 10 -21.77 -2.21 5.29
C ARG A 10 -20.80 -1.34 4.48
N LEU A 11 -19.71 -0.89 5.12
CA LEU A 11 -18.67 -0.08 4.49
C LEU A 11 -17.98 -0.83 3.33
N ALA A 12 -17.62 -2.10 3.53
CA ALA A 12 -17.03 -2.93 2.48
C ALA A 12 -17.97 -3.11 1.28
N ARG A 13 -19.28 -3.29 1.53
CA ARG A 13 -20.29 -3.37 0.46
C ARG A 13 -20.40 -2.04 -0.29
N ARG A 14 -20.44 -0.92 0.44
CA ARG A 14 -20.50 0.41 -0.15
C ARG A 14 -19.28 0.70 -1.04
N LEU A 15 -18.07 0.40 -0.57
CA LEU A 15 -16.85 0.48 -1.38
C LEU A 15 -16.94 -0.38 -2.64
N THR A 16 -17.37 -1.63 -2.50
CA THR A 16 -17.45 -2.58 -3.62
C THR A 16 -18.42 -2.09 -4.70
N ASN A 17 -19.56 -1.53 -4.30
CA ASN A 17 -20.52 -0.93 -5.21
C ASN A 17 -19.93 0.31 -5.90
N LEU A 18 -19.31 1.21 -5.14
CA LEU A 18 -18.65 2.40 -5.69
C LEU A 18 -17.61 2.01 -6.74
N ALA A 19 -16.74 1.05 -6.44
CA ALA A 19 -15.75 0.55 -7.38
C ALA A 19 -16.40 -0.06 -8.64
N GLY A 20 -17.56 -0.72 -8.50
CA GLY A 20 -18.37 -1.20 -9.62
C GLY A 20 -18.85 -0.06 -10.52
N GLU A 21 -19.37 1.02 -9.94
CA GLU A 21 -19.83 2.19 -10.69
C GLU A 21 -18.69 2.87 -11.47
N TYR A 22 -17.52 3.05 -10.84
CA TYR A 22 -16.32 3.56 -11.53
C TYR A 22 -15.87 2.60 -12.65
N ALA A 23 -15.86 1.29 -12.38
CA ALA A 23 -15.49 0.29 -13.37
C ALA A 23 -16.42 0.33 -14.59
N ASP A 24 -17.72 0.51 -14.39
CA ASP A 24 -18.69 0.57 -15.48
C ASP A 24 -18.53 1.86 -16.32
N ARG A 25 -18.25 3.01 -15.69
CA ARG A 25 -17.95 4.26 -16.41
C ARG A 25 -16.66 4.20 -17.23
N LEU A 26 -15.67 3.41 -16.80
CA LEU A 26 -14.37 3.31 -17.44
C LEU A 26 -14.28 2.33 -18.61
N GLY A 27 -15.29 1.48 -18.81
CA GLY A 27 -15.35 0.53 -19.92
C GLY A 27 -14.09 -0.36 -20.00
N GLU A 28 -13.33 -0.24 -21.08
CA GLU A 28 -12.10 -1.02 -21.31
C GLU A 28 -11.03 -0.81 -20.23
N ARG A 29 -11.03 0.35 -19.55
CA ARG A 29 -10.08 0.68 -18.48
C ARG A 29 -10.54 0.20 -17.09
N ARG A 30 -11.61 -0.59 -17.00
CA ARG A 30 -12.16 -1.08 -15.72
C ARG A 30 -11.19 -1.91 -14.90
N ALA A 31 -10.22 -2.56 -15.54
CA ALA A 31 -9.28 -3.46 -14.89
C ALA A 31 -8.50 -2.78 -13.75
N HIS A 32 -8.13 -1.50 -13.92
CA HIS A 32 -7.40 -0.74 -12.90
C HIS A 32 -8.23 -0.45 -11.66
N VAL A 33 -9.52 -0.13 -11.82
CA VAL A 33 -10.42 0.06 -10.68
C VAL A 33 -10.71 -1.24 -9.96
N LEU A 34 -10.93 -2.33 -10.70
CA LEU A 34 -11.11 -3.66 -10.09
C LEU A 34 -9.85 -4.13 -9.37
N LEU A 35 -8.67 -3.84 -9.91
CA LEU A 35 -7.39 -4.11 -9.26
C LEU A 35 -7.30 -3.39 -7.90
N LYS A 36 -7.65 -2.11 -7.86
CA LYS A 36 -7.64 -1.32 -6.62
C LYS A 36 -8.71 -1.75 -5.63
N ARG A 37 -9.90 -2.15 -6.09
CA ARG A 37 -10.92 -2.79 -5.23
C ARG A 37 -10.37 -4.05 -4.58
N ASP A 38 -9.81 -4.95 -5.36
CA ASP A 38 -9.35 -6.25 -4.87
C ASP A 38 -8.14 -6.11 -3.95
N HIS A 39 -7.24 -5.17 -4.26
CA HIS A 39 -6.18 -4.72 -3.38
C HIS A 39 -6.73 -4.25 -2.03
N THR A 40 -7.67 -3.30 -2.03
CA THR A 40 -8.29 -2.78 -0.80
C THR A 40 -8.93 -3.89 0.06
N LEU A 41 -9.57 -4.89 -0.56
CA LEU A 41 -10.13 -6.02 0.18
C LEU A 41 -9.05 -6.93 0.80
N ARG A 42 -7.92 -7.13 0.13
CA ARG A 42 -6.77 -7.87 0.68
C ARG A 42 -6.06 -7.08 1.79
N VAL A 43 -5.89 -5.76 1.63
CA VAL A 43 -5.37 -4.85 2.66
C VAL A 43 -6.28 -4.87 3.89
N HIS A 44 -7.61 -4.85 3.72
CA HIS A 44 -8.56 -5.02 4.81
C HIS A 44 -8.34 -6.32 5.60
N ALA A 45 -8.14 -7.44 4.91
CA ALA A 45 -7.90 -8.74 5.55
C ALA A 45 -6.55 -8.76 6.28
N LEU A 46 -5.49 -8.18 5.71
CA LEU A 46 -4.17 -8.05 6.33
C LEU A 46 -4.21 -7.14 7.56
N ALA A 47 -4.86 -5.98 7.47
CA ALA A 47 -5.04 -5.07 8.59
C ALA A 47 -5.84 -5.73 9.72
N ALA A 48 -6.86 -6.53 9.40
CA ALA A 48 -7.59 -7.32 10.41
C ALA A 48 -6.72 -8.39 11.08
N HIS A 49 -5.78 -9.00 10.34
CA HIS A 49 -4.81 -9.96 10.90
C HIS A 49 -3.83 -9.27 11.85
N ILE A 50 -3.21 -8.17 11.41
CA ILE A 50 -2.25 -7.39 12.21
C ILE A 50 -2.93 -6.84 13.46
N ALA A 51 -4.07 -6.16 13.31
CA ALA A 51 -4.75 -5.55 14.45
C ALA A 51 -5.19 -6.57 15.50
N ARG A 52 -5.63 -7.77 15.10
CA ARG A 52 -5.98 -8.84 16.04
C ARG A 52 -4.80 -9.27 16.91
N ALA A 53 -3.60 -9.30 16.34
CA ALA A 53 -2.40 -9.76 17.04
C ALA A 53 -1.76 -8.66 17.89
N GLU A 54 -1.84 -7.40 17.46
CA GLU A 54 -1.01 -6.31 17.98
C GLU A 54 -1.83 -5.19 18.65
N THR A 55 -3.09 -4.99 18.24
CA THR A 55 -3.92 -3.87 18.70
C THR A 55 -5.43 -4.19 18.61
N PRO A 56 -5.91 -5.19 19.38
CA PRO A 56 -7.28 -5.67 19.27
C PRO A 56 -8.33 -4.60 19.57
N ASP A 57 -8.02 -3.66 20.46
CA ASP A 57 -8.92 -2.55 20.84
C ASP A 57 -9.16 -1.55 19.70
N MET A 58 -8.21 -1.46 18.75
CA MET A 58 -8.32 -0.58 17.58
C MET A 58 -8.73 -1.32 16.31
N ALA A 59 -9.05 -2.62 16.40
CA ALA A 59 -9.29 -3.46 15.23
C ALA A 59 -10.40 -2.94 14.32
N LEU A 60 -11.46 -2.35 14.86
CA LEU A 60 -12.53 -1.77 14.04
C LEU A 60 -12.07 -0.53 13.26
N LEU A 61 -11.24 0.32 13.86
CA LEU A 61 -10.67 1.50 13.20
C LEU A 61 -9.71 1.06 12.09
N CYS A 62 -8.76 0.17 12.38
CA CYS A 62 -7.82 -0.36 11.39
C CYS A 62 -8.56 -0.95 10.19
N ARG A 63 -9.63 -1.71 10.45
CA ARG A 63 -10.43 -2.35 9.39
C ARG A 63 -11.25 -1.36 8.56
N ALA A 64 -11.81 -0.32 9.19
CA ALA A 64 -12.54 0.73 8.48
C ALA A 64 -11.59 1.58 7.63
N THR A 65 -10.46 2.02 8.19
CA THR A 65 -9.44 2.77 7.46
C THR A 65 -8.86 1.96 6.31
N ALA A 66 -8.54 0.68 6.52
CA ALA A 66 -8.04 -0.19 5.46
C ALA A 66 -9.00 -0.33 4.26
N LEU A 67 -10.32 -0.31 4.49
CA LEU A 67 -11.29 -0.31 3.38
C LEU A 67 -11.33 1.01 2.61
N MET A 68 -10.94 2.11 3.24
CA MET A 68 -11.08 3.46 2.67
C MET A 68 -9.76 4.07 2.21
N HIS A 69 -8.60 3.48 2.56
CA HIS A 69 -7.28 4.08 2.33
C HIS A 69 -7.08 4.52 0.88
N ASP A 70 -7.46 3.67 -0.07
CA ASP A 70 -7.29 3.89 -1.51
C ASP A 70 -8.57 4.38 -2.21
N ILE A 71 -9.59 4.87 -1.48
CA ILE A 71 -10.85 5.33 -2.10
C ILE A 71 -10.62 6.46 -3.12
N GLY A 72 -9.61 7.31 -2.89
CA GLY A 72 -9.18 8.37 -3.81
C GLY A 72 -8.66 7.84 -5.15
N ARG A 73 -8.18 6.59 -5.22
CA ARG A 73 -7.64 6.00 -6.46
C ARG A 73 -8.67 5.88 -7.56
N PHE A 74 -9.94 5.68 -7.21
CA PHE A 74 -10.99 5.51 -8.21
C PHE A 74 -11.23 6.81 -8.98
N GLU A 75 -11.39 7.93 -8.27
CA GLU A 75 -11.56 9.24 -8.88
C GLU A 75 -10.27 9.75 -9.53
N GLN A 76 -9.11 9.52 -8.90
CA GLN A 76 -7.80 9.84 -9.49
C GLN A 76 -7.64 9.17 -10.86
N PHE A 77 -7.89 7.86 -10.94
CA PHE A 77 -7.70 7.13 -12.19
C PHE A 77 -8.75 7.50 -13.25
N GLU A 78 -9.99 7.74 -12.85
CA GLU A 78 -11.02 8.22 -13.77
C GLU A 78 -10.64 9.56 -14.42
N ARG A 79 -10.12 10.50 -13.62
CA ARG A 79 -9.77 11.84 -14.06
C ARG A 79 -8.45 11.90 -14.83
N PHE A 80 -7.44 11.15 -14.40
CA PHE A 80 -6.07 11.31 -14.88
C PHE A 80 -5.50 10.09 -15.60
N GLY A 81 -6.13 8.92 -15.52
CA GLY A 81 -5.67 7.69 -16.17
C GLY A 81 -4.37 7.12 -15.60
N THR A 82 -3.96 7.54 -14.40
CA THR A 82 -2.73 7.11 -13.72
C THR A 82 -2.94 7.01 -12.21
N PHE A 83 -2.11 6.21 -11.53
CA PHE A 83 -2.00 6.18 -10.05
C PHE A 83 -0.77 6.95 -9.54
N ARG A 84 -0.12 7.73 -10.40
CA ARG A 84 1.05 8.55 -10.04
C ARG A 84 0.59 9.86 -9.42
N ASP A 85 0.77 10.00 -8.11
CA ASP A 85 0.32 11.17 -7.35
C ASP A 85 1.06 12.45 -7.78
N ASP A 86 2.34 12.33 -8.12
CA ASP A 86 3.21 13.41 -8.61
C ASP A 86 2.82 13.94 -10.01
N GLU A 87 2.12 13.13 -10.80
CA GLU A 87 1.58 13.51 -12.11
C GLU A 87 0.09 13.87 -12.07
N SER A 88 -0.56 13.72 -10.93
CA SER A 88 -2.00 13.93 -10.78
C SER A 88 -2.38 14.64 -9.48
N VAL A 89 -2.88 13.90 -8.49
CA VAL A 89 -3.31 14.37 -7.17
C VAL A 89 -2.92 13.35 -6.12
N ASP A 90 -2.61 13.82 -4.92
CA ASP A 90 -2.40 12.94 -3.76
C ASP A 90 -3.70 12.18 -3.43
N HIS A 91 -3.66 10.87 -3.58
CA HIS A 91 -4.85 10.02 -3.38
C HIS A 91 -5.28 9.88 -1.91
N GLY A 92 -4.39 10.11 -0.96
CA GLY A 92 -4.73 10.13 0.47
C GLY A 92 -5.56 11.38 0.80
N ASP A 93 -5.12 12.54 0.30
CA ASP A 93 -5.84 13.80 0.47
C ASP A 93 -7.20 13.78 -0.25
N LEU A 94 -7.21 13.33 -1.51
CA LEU A 94 -8.45 13.14 -2.27
C LEU A 94 -9.38 12.11 -1.60
N GLY A 95 -8.81 11.04 -1.04
CA GLY A 95 -9.58 10.04 -0.29
C GLY A 95 -10.26 10.64 0.94
N ALA A 96 -9.56 11.49 1.69
CA ALA A 96 -10.13 12.21 2.82
C ALA A 96 -11.27 13.14 2.41
N GLU A 97 -11.10 13.89 1.32
CA GLU A 97 -12.16 14.76 0.76
C GLU A 97 -13.41 13.95 0.39
N ILE A 98 -13.25 12.82 -0.31
CA ILE A 98 -14.35 11.93 -0.71
C ILE A 98 -15.10 11.42 0.52
N LEU A 99 -14.40 11.02 1.58
CA LEU A 99 -15.03 10.50 2.80
C LEU A 99 -15.93 11.55 3.48
N GLU A 100 -15.51 12.81 3.47
CA GLU A 100 -16.28 13.93 3.99
C GLU A 100 -17.46 14.27 3.08
N ARG A 101 -17.20 14.49 1.80
CA ARG A 101 -18.19 14.89 0.79
C ARG A 101 -19.33 13.89 0.67
N GLU A 102 -19.01 12.60 0.64
CA GLU A 102 -19.98 11.51 0.45
C GLU A 102 -20.49 10.93 1.79
N ASN A 103 -20.02 11.46 2.93
CA ASN A 103 -20.45 11.07 4.28
C ASN A 103 -20.38 9.55 4.52
N PHE A 104 -19.26 8.91 4.15
CA PHE A 104 -19.04 7.46 4.31
C PHE A 104 -19.10 6.98 5.76
N LEU A 105 -18.80 7.89 6.69
CA LEU A 105 -18.62 7.63 8.11
C LEU A 105 -19.74 8.26 8.96
N ALA A 106 -20.91 8.51 8.35
CA ALA A 106 -22.06 9.15 8.99
C ALA A 106 -22.47 8.47 10.30
N GLU A 107 -22.43 7.13 10.32
CA GLU A 107 -22.84 6.30 11.46
C GLU A 107 -21.78 6.25 12.59
N CYS A 108 -20.54 6.69 12.31
CA CYS A 108 -19.46 6.70 13.30
C CYS A 108 -19.54 7.95 14.19
N GLY A 109 -19.15 7.80 15.45
CA GLY A 109 -18.98 8.94 16.35
C GLY A 109 -17.84 9.86 15.87
N PRO A 110 -17.87 11.17 16.21
CA PRO A 110 -16.93 12.16 15.67
C PRO A 110 -15.44 11.78 15.84
N ALA A 111 -15.06 11.28 17.01
CA ALA A 111 -13.68 10.85 17.26
C ALA A 111 -13.23 9.70 16.34
N ALA A 112 -14.09 8.72 16.08
CA ALA A 112 -13.76 7.60 15.20
C ALA A 112 -13.69 8.06 13.73
N ARG A 113 -14.60 8.95 13.33
CA ARG A 113 -14.59 9.57 12.00
C ARG A 113 -13.28 10.31 11.74
N ASN A 114 -12.86 11.17 12.67
CA ASN A 114 -11.62 11.94 12.55
C ASN A 114 -10.41 11.02 12.40
N VAL A 115 -10.31 9.97 13.22
CA VAL A 115 -9.22 9.00 13.12
C VAL A 115 -9.17 8.33 11.75
N VAL A 116 -10.31 7.87 11.22
CA VAL A 116 -10.35 7.20 9.91
C VAL A 116 -9.94 8.18 8.81
N ILE A 117 -10.51 9.38 8.77
CA ILE A 117 -10.20 10.38 7.73
C ILE A 117 -8.73 10.79 7.79
N SER A 118 -8.22 11.12 8.98
CA SER A 118 -6.81 11.49 9.15
C SER A 118 -5.86 10.33 8.80
N ALA A 119 -6.21 9.08 9.14
CA ALA A 119 -5.40 7.93 8.76
C ALA A 119 -5.42 7.68 7.25
N VAL A 120 -6.55 7.89 6.57
CA VAL A 120 -6.63 7.85 5.10
C VAL A 120 -5.78 8.96 4.48
N CYS A 121 -5.82 10.18 4.98
CA CYS A 121 -4.93 11.24 4.51
C CYS A 121 -3.45 10.88 4.70
N LEU A 122 -3.08 10.27 5.82
CA LEU A 122 -1.67 10.04 6.18
C LEU A 122 -1.04 8.74 5.63
N HIS A 123 -1.83 7.82 5.08
CA HIS A 123 -1.34 6.46 4.80
C HIS A 123 -0.24 6.45 3.71
N ASN A 124 -0.35 7.27 2.66
CA ASN A 124 0.58 7.30 1.55
C ASN A 124 1.76 8.25 1.74
N LYS A 125 1.72 9.13 2.75
CA LYS A 125 2.75 10.16 2.97
C LYS A 125 4.10 9.50 3.18
N ARG A 126 5.16 10.05 2.58
CA ARG A 126 6.53 9.49 2.70
C ARG A 126 6.93 9.34 4.16
N GLU A 127 6.70 10.39 4.94
CA GLU A 127 6.98 10.44 6.38
C GLU A 127 5.69 10.77 7.14
N LEU A 128 5.56 10.18 8.33
CA LEU A 128 4.50 10.55 9.27
C LEU A 128 5.01 11.67 10.19
N PRO A 129 4.11 12.51 10.72
CA PRO A 129 4.47 13.45 11.77
C PRO A 129 5.20 12.75 12.93
N ALA A 130 6.21 13.41 13.50
CA ALA A 130 7.07 12.84 14.55
C ALA A 130 6.27 12.38 15.79
N ARG A 131 5.11 13.01 16.04
CA ARG A 131 4.17 12.61 17.09
C ARG A 131 2.78 12.52 16.47
N LEU A 132 2.14 11.37 16.66
CA LEU A 132 0.73 11.15 16.35
C LEU A 132 0.06 10.65 17.63
N GLU A 133 -1.08 11.24 17.96
CA GLU A 133 -1.86 10.80 19.12
C GLU A 133 -2.52 9.45 18.83
N GLU A 134 -2.71 8.64 19.87
CA GLU A 134 -3.50 7.41 19.74
C GLU A 134 -5.00 7.73 19.76
N PRO A 135 -5.82 7.02 18.97
CA PRO A 135 -5.48 5.80 18.21
C PRO A 135 -4.93 6.04 16.79
N LEU A 136 -4.78 7.29 16.34
CA LEU A 136 -4.39 7.60 14.96
C LEU A 136 -3.02 7.02 14.59
N GLY A 137 -2.04 7.17 15.48
CA GLY A 137 -0.68 6.66 15.28
C GLY A 137 -0.63 5.17 14.98
N THR A 138 -1.29 4.35 15.79
CA THR A 138 -1.36 2.91 15.56
C THR A 138 -2.16 2.55 14.31
N VAL A 139 -3.32 3.17 14.10
CA VAL A 139 -4.21 2.86 12.97
C VAL A 139 -3.51 3.12 11.63
N VAL A 140 -2.85 4.26 11.46
CA VAL A 140 -2.15 4.58 10.20
C VAL A 140 -0.98 3.61 9.95
N ARG A 141 -0.24 3.22 10.99
CA ARG A 141 0.88 2.26 10.86
C ARG A 141 0.38 0.86 10.47
N VAL A 142 -0.74 0.40 11.05
CA VAL A 142 -1.33 -0.90 10.69
C VAL A 142 -1.73 -0.91 9.22
N VAL A 143 -2.38 0.15 8.75
CA VAL A 143 -2.82 0.25 7.35
C VAL A 143 -1.63 0.33 6.40
N ARG A 144 -0.59 1.10 6.73
CA ARG A 144 0.66 1.18 5.93
C ARG A 144 1.37 -0.17 5.83
N ASP A 145 1.46 -0.92 6.92
CA ASP A 145 2.04 -2.27 6.88
C ASP A 145 1.19 -3.22 6.03
N ALA A 146 -0.13 -3.22 6.22
CA ALA A 146 -1.06 -4.06 5.46
C ALA A 146 -1.03 -3.76 3.96
N ASP A 147 -0.94 -2.48 3.60
CA ASP A 147 -0.84 -1.99 2.23
C ASP A 147 0.44 -2.48 1.54
N LYS A 148 1.60 -2.21 2.15
CA LYS A 148 2.91 -2.71 1.67
C LYS A 148 2.92 -4.22 1.47
N LEU A 149 2.32 -4.98 2.40
CA LEU A 149 2.26 -6.44 2.32
C LEU A 149 1.44 -6.94 1.11
N ASP A 150 0.45 -6.19 0.64
CA ASP A 150 -0.31 -6.54 -0.57
C ASP A 150 0.35 -6.01 -1.85
N ILE A 151 0.97 -4.83 -1.80
CA ILE A 151 1.64 -4.22 -2.96
C ILE A 151 2.78 -5.11 -3.46
N VAL A 152 3.62 -5.67 -2.57
CA VAL A 152 4.80 -6.46 -2.97
C VAL A 152 4.47 -7.55 -4.00
N PRO A 153 3.58 -8.52 -3.73
CA PRO A 153 3.27 -9.57 -4.71
C PRO A 153 2.56 -9.02 -5.96
N LEU A 154 1.76 -7.95 -5.83
CA LEU A 154 1.06 -7.34 -6.96
C LEU A 154 2.05 -6.72 -7.96
N VAL A 155 2.99 -5.93 -7.46
CA VAL A 155 4.02 -5.28 -8.28
C VAL A 155 4.96 -6.30 -8.87
N LEU A 156 5.40 -7.31 -8.09
CA LEU A 156 6.25 -8.39 -8.61
C LEU A 156 5.60 -9.17 -9.75
N ALA A 157 4.29 -9.43 -9.68
CA ALA A 157 3.56 -10.08 -10.77
C ALA A 157 3.48 -9.20 -12.02
N GLY A 158 3.37 -7.88 -11.85
CA GLY A 158 3.40 -6.90 -12.94
C GLY A 158 4.77 -6.74 -13.59
N MET A 159 5.85 -7.12 -12.92
CA MET A 159 7.23 -7.06 -13.41
C MET A 159 7.80 -8.44 -13.78
N GLU A 160 6.96 -9.47 -13.97
CA GLU A 160 7.45 -10.78 -14.41
C GLU A 160 7.98 -10.70 -15.86
N PRO A 161 9.19 -11.24 -16.15
CA PRO A 161 9.76 -11.24 -17.50
C PRO A 161 8.82 -11.89 -18.52
N GLY A 162 8.64 -11.24 -19.67
CA GLY A 162 7.80 -11.75 -20.77
C GLY A 162 6.30 -11.46 -20.63
N ARG A 163 5.83 -10.88 -19.51
CA ARG A 163 4.55 -10.19 -19.47
C ARG A 163 4.74 -8.77 -19.99
N ALA A 164 3.82 -8.29 -20.83
CA ALA A 164 3.63 -6.86 -21.03
C ALA A 164 3.13 -6.32 -19.68
N GLY A 165 4.06 -5.99 -18.79
CA GLY A 165 3.75 -5.50 -17.46
C GLY A 165 2.82 -4.31 -17.56
N ASP A 166 1.80 -4.27 -16.69
CA ASP A 166 0.91 -3.11 -16.63
C ASP A 166 1.75 -1.90 -16.21
N LYS A 167 2.03 -1.00 -17.15
CA LYS A 167 2.84 0.19 -16.93
C LYS A 167 2.30 1.05 -15.79
N VAL A 168 1.00 1.01 -15.52
CA VAL A 168 0.38 1.73 -14.40
C VAL A 168 0.82 1.14 -13.06
N VAL A 169 0.96 -0.19 -12.97
CA VAL A 169 1.39 -0.90 -11.75
C VAL A 169 2.91 -0.84 -11.57
N ALA A 170 3.68 -0.89 -12.66
CA ALA A 170 5.14 -0.86 -12.64
C ALA A 170 5.75 0.56 -12.70
N LEU A 171 4.93 1.61 -12.52
CA LEU A 171 5.33 3.02 -12.60
C LEU A 171 6.00 3.43 -13.93
N GLY A 172 5.72 2.71 -15.02
CA GLY A 172 6.32 2.94 -16.33
C GLY A 172 7.83 2.67 -16.41
N LEU A 173 8.43 2.07 -15.38
CA LEU A 173 9.86 1.79 -15.34
C LEU A 173 10.24 0.72 -16.37
N ALA A 174 11.33 0.94 -17.09
CA ALA A 174 11.86 -0.03 -18.04
C ALA A 174 12.52 -1.22 -17.31
N ASP A 175 12.27 -2.43 -17.78
CA ASP A 175 12.97 -3.64 -17.32
C ASP A 175 14.20 -3.87 -18.21
N THR A 176 15.25 -3.09 -17.95
CA THR A 176 16.52 -3.18 -18.67
C THR A 176 17.42 -4.21 -17.99
N PRO A 177 17.81 -5.30 -18.68
CA PRO A 177 18.63 -6.36 -18.09
C PRO A 177 19.93 -5.81 -17.50
N GLY A 178 20.22 -6.17 -16.24
CA GLY A 178 21.45 -5.77 -15.55
C GLY A 178 21.54 -4.29 -15.15
N ALA A 179 20.52 -3.47 -15.40
CA ALA A 179 20.50 -2.08 -14.96
C ALA A 179 20.00 -1.98 -13.51
N TRP A 180 20.63 -1.11 -12.71
CA TRP A 180 20.11 -0.57 -11.45
C TRP A 180 20.83 0.74 -11.13
N ASN A 181 20.20 1.60 -10.34
CA ASN A 181 20.81 2.79 -9.76
C ASN A 181 21.62 2.40 -8.51
N PRO A 182 22.95 2.59 -8.49
CA PRO A 182 23.78 2.28 -7.33
C PRO A 182 23.36 3.03 -6.05
N HIS A 183 22.77 4.23 -6.19
CA HIS A 183 22.26 5.00 -5.06
C HIS A 183 21.10 4.29 -4.35
N VAL A 184 20.20 3.67 -5.12
CA VAL A 184 19.08 2.88 -4.58
C VAL A 184 19.61 1.70 -3.79
N LEU A 185 20.55 0.93 -4.37
CA LEU A 185 21.19 -0.20 -3.69
C LEU A 185 21.86 0.21 -2.37
N GLU A 186 22.63 1.29 -2.37
CA GLU A 186 23.31 1.79 -1.17
C GLU A 186 22.32 2.26 -0.09
N THR A 187 21.23 2.92 -0.50
CA THR A 187 20.17 3.36 0.42
C THR A 187 19.54 2.18 1.14
N VAL A 188 19.18 1.12 0.42
CA VAL A 188 18.60 -0.10 1.00
C VAL A 188 19.62 -0.79 1.92
N ARG A 189 20.90 -0.84 1.54
CA ARG A 189 21.97 -1.42 2.35
C ARG A 189 22.11 -0.75 3.72
N ARG A 190 22.00 0.59 3.76
CA ARG A 190 22.00 1.39 4.99
C ARG A 190 20.71 1.26 5.83
N GLY A 191 19.71 0.53 5.34
CA GLY A 191 18.41 0.39 5.99
C GLY A 191 17.43 1.51 5.67
N GLY A 192 17.74 2.36 4.68
CA GLY A 192 16.87 3.41 4.19
C GLY A 192 15.80 2.91 3.23
N ASN A 193 14.85 3.80 2.91
CA ASN A 193 13.81 3.59 1.90
C ASN A 193 14.05 4.53 0.71
N PRO A 194 14.35 4.00 -0.49
CA PRO A 194 14.59 4.82 -1.68
C PRO A 194 13.40 5.72 -2.03
N SER A 195 13.66 6.86 -2.68
CA SER A 195 12.57 7.69 -3.23
C SER A 195 12.09 7.16 -4.57
N TYR A 196 10.82 7.40 -4.90
CA TYR A 196 10.32 7.14 -6.25
C TYR A 196 11.08 7.95 -7.31
N ALA A 197 11.60 9.12 -6.96
CA ALA A 197 12.43 9.95 -7.83
C ALA A 197 13.82 9.33 -8.12
N ASP A 198 14.30 8.39 -7.30
CA ASP A 198 15.59 7.73 -7.49
C ASP A 198 15.49 6.50 -8.42
N LEU A 199 14.27 6.05 -8.73
CA LEU A 199 14.05 4.85 -9.52
C LEU A 199 14.22 5.14 -11.01
N THR A 200 15.15 4.42 -11.64
CA THR A 200 15.47 4.56 -13.05
C THR A 200 15.11 3.32 -13.87
N CYS A 201 14.93 2.17 -13.21
CA CYS A 201 14.54 0.90 -13.84
C CYS A 201 13.76 -0.01 -12.89
N ALA A 202 13.22 -1.12 -13.41
CA ALA A 202 12.44 -2.07 -12.63
C ALA A 202 13.22 -2.71 -11.46
N ASN A 203 14.53 -2.92 -11.60
CA ASN A 203 15.37 -3.45 -10.51
C ASN A 203 15.46 -2.49 -9.32
N ASP A 204 15.41 -1.18 -9.57
CA ASP A 204 15.36 -0.18 -8.49
C ASP A 204 14.07 -0.33 -7.68
N PHE A 205 12.96 -0.59 -8.37
CA PHE A 205 11.69 -0.82 -7.70
C PHE A 205 11.70 -2.12 -6.89
N ARG A 206 12.27 -3.21 -7.44
CA ARG A 206 12.49 -4.46 -6.69
C ARG A 206 13.31 -4.22 -5.41
N LEU A 207 14.38 -3.42 -5.49
CA LEU A 207 15.20 -3.05 -4.32
C LEU A 207 14.41 -2.21 -3.29
N LEU A 208 13.61 -1.25 -3.74
CA LEU A 208 12.71 -0.47 -2.87
C LEU A 208 11.72 -1.40 -2.15
N LEU A 209 11.07 -2.34 -2.85
CA LEU A 209 10.16 -3.31 -2.24
C LEU A 209 10.87 -4.19 -1.20
N ALA A 210 12.12 -4.59 -1.47
CA ALA A 210 12.92 -5.37 -0.52
C ALA A 210 13.22 -4.59 0.77
N SER A 211 13.39 -3.28 0.66
CA SER A 211 13.66 -2.38 1.80
C SER A 211 12.47 -2.28 2.77
N TRP A 212 11.26 -2.58 2.32
CA TRP A 212 10.06 -2.47 3.15
C TRP A 212 9.98 -3.49 4.26
N GLY A 213 10.50 -4.71 4.05
CA GLY A 213 10.40 -5.81 5.02
C GLY A 213 10.92 -5.44 6.41
N PRO A 214 12.21 -5.04 6.55
CA PRO A 214 12.77 -4.60 7.82
C PRO A 214 12.10 -3.34 8.40
N GLY A 215 11.49 -2.51 7.56
CA GLY A 215 10.82 -1.27 7.95
C GLY A 215 9.32 -1.41 8.25
N LEU A 216 8.78 -2.64 8.29
CA LEU A 216 7.41 -2.88 8.79
C LEU A 216 7.37 -2.67 10.30
N GLU A 217 6.32 -1.99 10.78
CA GLU A 217 6.20 -1.60 12.19
C GLU A 217 5.94 -2.81 13.10
N PHE A 218 5.01 -3.68 12.71
CA PHE A 218 4.51 -4.73 13.58
C PHE A 218 5.18 -6.09 13.38
N THR A 219 5.31 -6.86 14.46
CA THR A 219 5.88 -8.21 14.43
C THR A 219 5.01 -9.14 13.58
N ALA A 220 3.69 -9.02 13.68
CA ALA A 220 2.74 -9.74 12.82
C ALA A 220 3.00 -9.46 11.34
N SER A 221 3.27 -8.20 10.96
CA SER A 221 3.57 -7.80 9.58
C SER A 221 4.86 -8.42 9.07
N ARG A 222 5.96 -8.29 9.82
CA ARG A 222 7.27 -8.91 9.48
C ARG A 222 7.14 -10.44 9.35
N SER A 223 6.33 -11.05 10.22
CA SER A 223 6.05 -12.49 10.16
C SER A 223 5.30 -12.88 8.88
N VAL A 224 4.34 -12.09 8.41
CA VAL A 224 3.69 -12.31 7.09
C VAL A 224 4.71 -12.16 5.95
N PHE A 225 5.51 -11.10 5.96
CA PHE A 225 6.53 -10.82 4.95
C PHE A 225 7.52 -11.99 4.81
N ARG A 226 7.98 -12.53 5.94
CA ARG A 226 8.87 -13.70 6.01
C ARG A 226 8.19 -14.99 5.56
N ARG A 227 6.99 -15.30 6.08
CA ARG A 227 6.26 -16.54 5.74
C ARG A 227 5.90 -16.64 4.27
N ARG A 228 5.66 -15.51 3.61
CA ARG A 228 5.37 -15.46 2.16
C ARG A 228 6.62 -15.37 1.28
N ASP A 229 7.81 -15.48 1.89
CA ASP A 229 9.14 -15.40 1.25
C ASP A 229 9.28 -14.23 0.26
N TYR A 230 8.85 -13.03 0.66
CA TYR A 230 8.90 -11.87 -0.21
C TYR A 230 10.34 -11.50 -0.60
N LEU A 231 11.31 -11.61 0.31
CA LEU A 231 12.71 -11.42 -0.07
C LEU A 231 13.15 -12.47 -1.10
N GLY A 232 12.89 -13.76 -0.90
CA GLY A 232 13.25 -14.77 -1.91
C GLY A 232 12.65 -14.48 -3.28
N ARG A 233 11.37 -14.14 -3.33
CA ARG A 233 10.66 -13.80 -4.58
C ARG A 233 11.19 -12.54 -5.26
N ILE A 234 11.50 -11.50 -4.51
CA ILE A 234 12.07 -10.26 -5.06
C ILE A 234 13.47 -10.53 -5.64
N PHE A 235 14.34 -11.19 -4.87
CA PHE A 235 15.72 -11.44 -5.29
C PHE A 235 15.82 -12.47 -6.42
N ALA A 236 14.83 -13.36 -6.59
CA ALA A 236 14.75 -14.25 -7.75
C ALA A 236 14.51 -13.50 -9.08
N GLN A 237 14.03 -12.26 -9.04
CA GLN A 237 13.85 -11.40 -10.23
C GLN A 237 14.98 -10.37 -10.41
N LEU A 238 15.95 -10.31 -9.49
CA LEU A 238 17.13 -9.46 -9.63
C LEU A 238 18.25 -10.22 -10.37
N PRO A 239 19.20 -9.51 -11.01
CA PRO A 239 20.40 -10.13 -11.57
C PRO A 239 21.15 -11.01 -10.56
N ASP A 240 21.74 -12.10 -11.02
CA ASP A 240 22.59 -12.94 -10.16
C ASP A 240 23.97 -12.29 -9.98
N MET A 241 24.09 -11.45 -8.94
CA MET A 241 25.28 -10.67 -8.64
C MET A 241 25.67 -10.80 -7.15
N PRO A 242 26.97 -10.82 -6.80
CA PRO A 242 27.43 -10.91 -5.42
C PRO A 242 26.84 -9.82 -4.49
N GLU A 243 26.66 -8.61 -5.00
CA GLU A 243 26.12 -7.46 -4.26
C GLU A 243 24.68 -7.69 -3.81
N PHE A 244 23.85 -8.31 -4.64
CA PHE A 244 22.46 -8.63 -4.29
C PHE A 244 22.39 -9.82 -3.33
N SER A 245 23.25 -10.82 -3.50
CA SER A 245 23.37 -11.92 -2.53
C SER A 245 23.77 -11.41 -1.13
N ALA A 246 24.75 -10.52 -1.06
CA ALA A 246 25.17 -9.88 0.18
C ALA A 246 24.05 -9.02 0.78
N LEU A 247 23.35 -8.23 -0.04
CA LEU A 247 22.22 -7.42 0.42
C LEU A 247 21.11 -8.30 0.99
N ARG A 248 20.74 -9.39 0.31
CA ARG A 248 19.68 -10.30 0.77
C ARG A 248 19.98 -10.83 2.16
N ALA A 249 21.22 -11.25 2.42
CA ALA A 249 21.63 -11.74 3.74
C ALA A 249 21.45 -10.67 4.83
N VAL A 250 21.85 -9.42 4.54
CA VAL A 250 21.65 -8.28 5.44
C VAL A 250 20.17 -8.04 5.72
N LEU A 251 19.32 -8.03 4.69
CA LEU A 251 17.88 -7.81 4.87
C LEU A 251 17.20 -8.94 5.64
N VAL A 252 17.58 -10.21 5.40
CA VAL A 252 17.08 -11.36 6.15
C VAL A 252 17.42 -11.26 7.64
N SER A 253 18.63 -10.78 7.99
CA SER A 253 19.02 -10.60 9.40
C SER A 253 18.25 -9.49 10.14
N ARG A 254 17.62 -8.57 9.40
CA ARG A 254 16.88 -7.42 9.93
C ARG A 254 15.35 -7.62 9.94
N LEU A 255 14.87 -8.78 9.47
CA LEU A 255 13.45 -9.11 9.33
C LEU A 255 12.94 -9.96 10.49
#